data_AF-A0A3M2AHB2-F1
#
_entry.id   AF-A0A3M2AHB2-F1
#
_cell.length_a   1.000
_cell.length_b   1.000
_cell.length_c   1.000
_cell.angle_alpha   90.00
_cell.angle_beta   90.00
_cell.angle_gamma   90.00
#
_symmetry.space_group_name_H-M   'P 1'
#
loop_
_entity.id
_entity.type
_entity.pdbx_description
1 polymer ?
#
loop_
_entity_poly.entity_id
_entity_poly.type
_entity_poly.pdbx_seq_one_letter_code
_entity_poly.pdbx_strand_id
1 'polypeptide(L)'
;MGAIQKGAKGIAIAFALLSLSFAQEGQKNCNTNPLEGKEYCKYFWGICKTLAVKRLDRIKACLEKSQDYQEGKRCFERSWIEDLFQQ
;
A
#
# COMPACT_ATOMS: atom_id res chain seq x y z
N MET A 1 4.28 50.40 21.55
CA MET A 1 3.65 49.35 20.72
C MET A 1 4.25 47.99 21.14
N GLY A 2 3.62 47.22 22.01
CA GLY A 2 4.27 46.00 22.53
C GLY A 2 3.38 44.96 23.23
N ALA A 3 2.07 45.20 23.35
CA ALA A 3 1.17 44.29 24.06
C ALA A 3 0.45 43.27 23.14
N ILE A 4 0.40 43.50 21.83
CA ILE A 4 -0.38 42.66 20.90
C ILE A 4 0.40 41.38 20.49
N GLN A 5 1.73 41.40 20.57
CA GLN A 5 2.58 40.34 20.01
C GLN A 5 2.70 39.09 20.90
N LYS A 6 2.29 39.15 22.18
CA LYS A 6 2.31 38.01 23.11
C LYS A 6 1.05 37.15 23.04
N GLY A 7 -0.11 37.73 22.71
CA GLY A 7 -1.38 36.99 22.60
C GLY A 7 -1.45 36.06 21.38
N ALA A 8 -0.91 36.50 20.24
CA ALA A 8 -0.94 35.73 19.00
C ALA A 8 -0.13 34.42 19.06
N LYS A 9 0.98 34.41 19.83
CA LYS A 9 1.84 33.21 19.99
C LYS A 9 1.15 32.12 20.81
N GLY A 10 0.46 32.50 21.89
CA GLY A 10 -0.30 31.55 22.71
C GLY A 10 -1.46 30.91 21.96
N ILE A 11 -2.14 31.71 21.13
CA ILE A 11 -3.23 31.23 20.26
C ILE A 11 -2.69 30.25 19.20
N ALA A 12 -1.58 30.58 18.55
CA ALA A 12 -0.96 29.69 17.56
C ALA A 12 -0.54 28.34 18.14
N ILE A 13 -0.02 28.31 19.37
CA ILE A 13 0.35 27.07 20.07
C ILE A 13 -0.90 26.25 20.41
N ALA A 14 -1.99 26.88 20.86
CA ALA A 14 -3.25 26.19 21.13
C ALA A 14 -3.86 25.57 19.87
N PHE A 15 -3.84 26.28 18.74
CA PHE A 15 -4.30 25.74 17.46
C PHE A 15 -3.42 24.59 16.94
N ALA A 16 -2.10 24.66 17.15
CA ALA A 16 -1.17 23.57 16.80
C ALA A 16 -1.38 22.31 17.64
N LEU A 17 -1.73 22.45 18.94
CA LEU A 17 -2.02 21.31 19.81
C LEU A 17 -3.39 20.68 19.50
N LEU A 18 -4.37 21.50 19.14
CA LEU A 18 -5.68 21.02 18.69
C LEU A 18 -5.56 20.25 17.37
N SER A 19 -4.77 20.73 16.40
CA SER A 19 -4.56 20.00 15.14
C SER A 19 -3.79 18.68 15.31
N LEU A 20 -2.86 18.59 16.27
CA LEU A 20 -2.23 17.30 16.62
C LEU A 20 -3.22 16.28 17.18
N SER A 21 -4.24 16.73 17.93
CA SER A 21 -5.23 15.85 18.55
C SER A 21 -6.15 15.21 17.50
N PHE A 22 -6.50 15.94 16.45
CA PHE A 22 -7.28 15.40 15.31
C PHE A 22 -6.45 14.50 14.38
N ALA A 23 -5.13 14.72 14.27
CA ALA A 23 -4.26 13.85 13.47
C ALA A 23 -4.09 12.44 14.07
N GLN A 24 -4.20 12.31 15.40
CA GLN A 24 -4.07 11.02 16.09
C GLN A 24 -5.30 10.10 15.94
N GLU A 25 -6.46 10.64 15.54
CA GLU A 25 -7.68 9.85 15.40
C GLU A 25 -7.70 9.03 14.09
N GLY A 26 -7.00 9.49 13.05
CA GLY A 26 -6.84 8.77 11.78
C GLY A 26 -5.93 7.53 11.84
N GLN A 27 -5.14 7.37 12.91
CA GLN A 27 -4.15 6.29 13.04
C GLN A 27 -4.70 5.06 13.79
N LYS A 28 -5.91 5.13 14.38
CA LYS A 28 -6.44 4.06 15.24
C LYS A 28 -6.96 2.82 14.49
N ASN A 29 -7.12 2.86 13.18
CA ASN A 29 -7.80 1.79 12.42
C ASN A 29 -6.95 1.15 11.31
N CYS A 30 -5.61 1.23 11.38
CA CYS A 30 -4.75 0.55 10.41
C CYS A 30 -4.69 -0.97 10.60
N ASN A 31 -5.13 -1.48 11.76
CA ASN A 31 -5.09 -2.91 12.10
C ASN A 31 -6.40 -3.65 11.87
N THR A 32 -7.44 -2.97 11.39
CA THR A 32 -8.73 -3.61 11.10
C THR A 32 -8.85 -3.81 9.60
N ASN A 33 -8.91 -5.07 9.15
CA ASN A 33 -9.26 -5.39 7.78
C ASN A 33 -10.80 -5.37 7.66
N PRO A 34 -11.41 -4.36 6.99
CA PRO A 34 -12.87 -4.28 6.86
C PRO A 34 -13.49 -5.45 6.07
N LEU A 35 -12.66 -6.27 5.43
CA LEU A 35 -13.05 -7.46 4.67
C LEU A 35 -12.88 -8.77 5.46
N GLU A 36 -12.36 -8.72 6.68
CA GLU A 36 -12.18 -9.89 7.54
C GLU A 36 -13.53 -10.59 7.82
N GLY A 37 -13.55 -11.92 7.74
CA GLY A 37 -14.76 -12.71 7.97
C GLY A 37 -15.79 -12.71 6.82
N LYS A 38 -15.60 -11.90 5.77
CA LYS A 38 -16.50 -11.91 4.61
C LYS A 38 -16.23 -13.12 3.70
N GLU A 39 -17.24 -13.96 3.48
CA GLU A 39 -17.09 -15.18 2.66
C GLU A 39 -16.65 -14.90 1.22
N TYR A 40 -17.18 -13.84 0.59
CA TYR A 40 -16.70 -13.43 -0.73
C TYR A 40 -15.20 -13.09 -0.72
N CYS A 41 -14.71 -12.44 0.35
CA CYS A 41 -13.29 -12.10 0.48
C CYS A 41 -12.43 -13.36 0.67
N LYS A 42 -12.90 -14.36 1.43
CA LYS A 42 -12.20 -15.65 1.57
C LYS A 42 -12.09 -16.38 0.23
N TYR A 43 -13.17 -16.39 -0.55
CA TYR A 43 -13.19 -16.99 -1.87
C TYR A 43 -12.23 -16.28 -2.85
N PHE A 44 -12.36 -14.94 -2.97
CA PHE A 44 -11.47 -14.15 -3.82
C PHE A 44 -10.02 -14.21 -3.35
N TRP A 45 -9.76 -14.29 -2.05
CA TRP A 45 -8.41 -14.49 -1.52
C TRP A 45 -7.77 -15.77 -2.06
N GLY A 46 -8.50 -16.89 -2.10
CA GLY A 46 -8.01 -18.13 -2.70
C GLY A 46 -7.63 -17.99 -4.17
N ILE A 47 -8.47 -17.28 -4.94
CA ILE A 47 -8.20 -17.00 -6.36
C ILE A 47 -6.98 -16.10 -6.51
N CYS A 48 -6.96 -14.94 -5.83
CA CYS A 48 -5.85 -13.99 -5.86
C CYS A 48 -4.53 -14.65 -5.47
N LYS A 49 -4.53 -15.46 -4.41
CA LYS A 49 -3.35 -16.21 -3.96
C LYS A 49 -2.85 -17.14 -5.06
N THR A 50 -3.75 -17.90 -5.69
CA THR A 50 -3.38 -18.83 -6.77
C THR A 50 -2.78 -18.10 -7.97
N LEU A 51 -3.41 -16.99 -8.39
CA LEU A 51 -2.91 -16.17 -9.50
C LEU A 51 -1.55 -15.53 -9.17
N ALA A 52 -1.39 -15.03 -7.94
CA ALA A 52 -0.14 -14.43 -7.48
C ALA A 52 1.00 -15.46 -7.45
N VAL A 53 0.76 -16.67 -6.93
CA VAL A 53 1.75 -17.75 -6.91
C VAL A 53 2.17 -18.12 -8.34
N LYS A 54 1.22 -18.34 -9.25
CA LYS A 54 1.52 -18.62 -10.66
C LYS A 54 2.33 -17.51 -11.33
N ARG A 55 2.06 -16.25 -11.00
CA ARG A 55 2.84 -15.10 -11.49
C ARG A 55 4.27 -15.14 -10.96
N LEU A 56 4.44 -15.38 -9.66
CA LEU A 56 5.77 -15.46 -9.03
C LEU A 56 6.60 -16.60 -9.61
N ASP A 57 6.00 -17.76 -9.89
CA ASP A 57 6.67 -18.89 -10.53
C ASP A 57 7.19 -18.53 -11.93
N ARG A 58 6.41 -17.80 -12.73
CA ARG A 58 6.85 -17.33 -14.06
C ARG A 58 7.96 -16.29 -13.96
N ILE A 59 7.85 -15.34 -13.04
CA ILE A 59 8.91 -14.34 -12.79
C ILE A 59 10.20 -15.06 -12.39
N LYS A 60 10.11 -16.03 -11.47
CA LYS A 60 11.25 -16.85 -11.05
C LYS A 60 11.91 -17.55 -12.25
N ALA A 61 11.13 -18.25 -13.06
CA ALA A 61 11.66 -18.95 -14.24
C ALA A 61 12.28 -18.01 -15.28
N CYS A 62 11.79 -16.76 -15.38
CA CYS A 62 12.39 -15.72 -16.22
C CYS A 62 13.73 -15.25 -15.64
N LEU A 63 13.79 -14.98 -14.34
CA LEU A 63 15.01 -14.54 -13.64
C LEU A 63 16.11 -15.60 -13.70
N GLU A 64 15.77 -16.89 -13.56
CA GLU A 64 16.73 -18.00 -13.68
C GLU A 64 17.39 -18.07 -15.07
N LYS A 65 16.77 -17.49 -16.10
CA LYS A 65 17.30 -17.45 -17.48
C LYS A 65 17.98 -16.13 -17.82
N SER A 66 17.74 -15.07 -17.04
CA SER A 66 18.34 -13.76 -17.29
C SER A 66 19.84 -13.78 -17.03
N GLN A 67 20.62 -13.17 -17.92
CA GLN A 67 22.07 -13.11 -17.83
C GLN A 67 22.56 -11.83 -17.14
N ASP A 68 21.73 -10.80 -17.12
CA ASP A 68 22.06 -9.51 -16.53
C ASP A 68 20.85 -8.81 -15.90
N TYR A 69 21.14 -7.69 -15.22
CA TYR A 69 20.14 -6.88 -14.53
C TYR A 69 19.07 -6.29 -15.47
N GLN A 70 19.44 -5.90 -16.68
CA GLN A 70 18.50 -5.30 -17.63
C GLN A 70 17.52 -6.34 -18.16
N GLU A 71 17.97 -7.57 -18.38
CA GLU A 71 17.10 -8.71 -18.69
C GLU A 71 16.20 -9.06 -17.50
N GLY A 72 16.75 -9.12 -16.29
CA GLY A 72 15.98 -9.43 -15.08
C GLY A 72 14.88 -8.42 -14.79
N LYS A 73 15.11 -7.13 -15.04
CA LYS A 73 14.10 -6.07 -14.89
C LYS A 73 12.86 -6.33 -15.75
N ARG A 74 13.04 -6.80 -16.98
CA ARG A 74 11.94 -7.06 -17.93
C ARG A 74 11.03 -8.20 -17.48
N CYS A 75 11.52 -9.12 -16.64
CA CYS A 75 10.71 -10.21 -16.07
C CYS A 75 9.53 -9.70 -15.22
N PHE A 76 9.64 -8.49 -14.65
CA PHE A 76 8.59 -7.88 -13.84
C PHE A 76 7.65 -6.96 -14.64
N GLU A 77 8.11 -6.46 -15.78
CA GLU A 77 7.38 -5.52 -16.64
C GLU A 77 6.38 -6.21 -17.56
N ARG A 78 6.49 -7.54 -17.74
CA ARG A 78 5.57 -8.32 -18.57
C ARG A 78 4.15 -8.35 -17.97
N SER A 79 3.17 -7.95 -18.77
CA SER A 79 1.74 -7.94 -18.43
C SER A 79 1.23 -9.37 -18.21
N TRP A 80 1.14 -9.78 -16.95
CA TRP A 80 0.68 -11.11 -16.54
C TRP A 80 -0.82 -11.37 -16.82
N ILE A 81 -1.59 -10.31 -17.05
CA ILE A 81 -3.02 -10.40 -17.40
C ILE A 81 -3.18 -10.95 -18.82
N GLU A 82 -2.35 -10.51 -19.76
CA GLU A 82 -2.37 -11.01 -21.14
C GLU A 82 -2.00 -12.50 -21.19
N ASP A 83 -1.00 -12.92 -20.42
CA ASP A 83 -0.56 -14.31 -20.31
C ASP A 83 -1.50 -15.23 -19.49
N LEU A 84 -2.59 -14.70 -18.92
CA LEU A 84 -3.64 -15.48 -18.22
C LEU A 84 -4.80 -15.88 -19.13
N PHE A 85 -5.05 -15.11 -20.19
CA PHE A 85 -6.14 -15.34 -21.14
C PHE A 85 -5.67 -15.98 -22.45
N GLN A 86 -4.36 -16.07 -22.68
CA GLN A 86 -3.78 -16.87 -23.74
C GLN A 86 -3.64 -18.33 -23.27
N GLN A 87 -4.71 -19.11 -23.45
CA GLN A 87 -4.65 -20.58 -23.43
C GLN A 87 -4.24 -21.10 -24.80
#